data_AF-A0A1G2R7Z2-F1
#
_entry.id   AF-A0A1G2R7Z2-F1
#
_cell.length_a   1.000
_cell.length_b   1.000
_cell.length_c   1.000
_cell.angle_alpha   90.00
_cell.angle_beta   90.00
_cell.angle_gamma   90.00
#
_symmetry.space_group_name_H-M   'P 1'
#
loop_
_entity.id
_entity.type
_entity.pdbx_description
1 polymer ?
#
loop_
_entity_poly.entity_id
_entity_poly.type
_entity_poly.pdbx_seq_one_letter_code
_entity_poly.pdbx_strand_id
1 'polypeptide(L)'
;MRSQHKGFTLIELLVVIAIIGILAGIVLVSLGGARASARDGRRQADIRQILSAMELCYDAANCGAGAQQYISTTGGANAITAIGTSMPTVPADPTNASPYQYTWVANSTLNPVNDYCVYARLEKASATSGNLIYQAAGPGGVRERDVASTFAFSITDCE
;
A
#
# COMPACT_ATOMS: atom_id res chain seq x y z
N MET A 1 -5.16 18.58 -64.18
CA MET A 1 -5.83 19.17 -62.99
C MET A 1 -4.75 19.56 -62.01
N ARG A 2 -4.54 20.86 -61.74
CA ARG A 2 -3.51 21.34 -60.80
C ARG A 2 -4.05 21.20 -59.37
N SER A 3 -3.45 20.34 -58.56
CA SER A 3 -3.76 20.24 -57.14
C SER A 3 -3.22 21.48 -56.42
N GLN A 4 -4.13 22.29 -55.88
CA GLN A 4 -3.78 23.39 -54.98
C GLN A 4 -3.32 22.77 -53.65
N HIS A 5 -2.00 22.78 -53.40
CA HIS A 5 -1.48 22.45 -52.09
C HIS A 5 -1.84 23.58 -51.12
N LYS A 6 -2.80 23.34 -50.24
CA LYS A 6 -3.11 24.24 -49.12
C LYS A 6 -1.96 24.18 -48.13
N GLY A 7 -1.23 25.29 -47.97
CA GLY A 7 -0.24 25.44 -46.90
C GLY A 7 -0.92 25.76 -45.57
N PHE A 8 -0.40 25.19 -44.48
CA PHE A 8 -0.78 25.59 -43.12
C PHE A 8 -0.34 27.02 -42.84
N THR A 9 -1.21 27.82 -42.21
CA THR A 9 -0.83 29.14 -41.73
C THR A 9 -0.05 29.04 -40.41
N LEU A 10 0.88 29.97 -40.19
CA LEU A 10 1.64 30.03 -38.93
C LEU A 10 0.72 30.20 -37.71
N ILE A 11 -0.39 30.92 -37.88
CA ILE A 11 -1.37 31.15 -36.80
C ILE A 11 -2.15 29.88 -36.45
N GLU A 12 -2.48 29.04 -37.43
CA GLU A 12 -3.11 27.73 -37.17
C GLU A 12 -2.21 26.84 -36.34
N LEU A 13 -0.91 26.78 -36.67
CA LEU A 13 0.04 25.99 -35.89
C LEU A 13 0.21 26.55 -34.48
N LEU A 14 0.24 27.88 -34.33
CA LEU A 14 0.40 28.55 -33.04
C LEU A 14 -0.77 28.28 -32.09
N VAL A 15 -2.01 28.33 -32.59
CA VAL A 15 -3.20 28.03 -31.77
C VAL A 15 -3.20 26.56 -31.33
N VAL A 16 -2.78 25.63 -32.18
CA VAL A 16 -2.75 24.21 -31.85
C VAL A 16 -1.78 23.91 -30.70
N ILE A 17 -0.55 24.43 -30.77
CA ILE A 17 0.42 24.22 -29.68
C ILE A 17 -0.02 24.90 -28.38
N ALA A 18 -0.73 26.04 -28.48
CA ALA A 18 -1.30 26.71 -27.30
C ALA A 18 -2.38 25.83 -26.63
N ILE A 19 -3.28 25.23 -27.40
CA ILE A 19 -4.31 24.33 -26.87
C ILE A 19 -3.69 23.06 -26.28
N ILE A 20 -2.73 22.45 -26.98
CA ILE A 20 -2.01 21.27 -26.46
C ILE A 20 -1.29 21.60 -25.16
N GLY A 21 -0.67 22.78 -25.06
CA GLY A 21 0.00 23.25 -23.83
C GLY A 21 -0.97 23.37 -22.64
N ILE A 22 -2.16 23.94 -22.86
CA ILE A 22 -3.19 24.07 -21.83
C ILE A 22 -3.69 22.69 -21.37
N LEU A 23 -4.04 21.81 -22.33
CA LEU A 23 -4.53 20.46 -22.02
C LEU A 23 -3.47 19.62 -21.30
N ALA A 24 -2.22 19.67 -21.76
CA ALA A 24 -1.10 18.97 -21.13
C ALA A 24 -0.87 19.46 -19.69
N GLY A 25 -0.98 20.77 -19.44
CA GLY A 25 -0.86 21.35 -18.10
C GLY A 25 -1.90 20.80 -17.11
N ILE A 26 -3.17 20.70 -17.51
CA ILE A 26 -4.25 20.17 -16.66
C ILE A 26 -4.02 18.68 -16.34
N VAL A 27 -3.64 17.89 -17.34
CA VAL A 27 -3.40 16.45 -17.17
C VAL A 27 -2.29 16.18 -16.16
N LEU A 28 -1.19 16.94 -16.23
CA LEU A 28 -0.04 16.74 -15.34
C LEU A 28 -0.39 16.94 -13.86
N VAL A 29 -1.21 17.94 -13.52
CA VAL A 29 -1.64 18.19 -12.14
C VAL A 29 -2.52 17.04 -11.61
N SER A 30 -3.42 16.51 -12.44
CA SER A 30 -4.32 15.42 -12.04
C SER A 30 -3.62 14.07 -11.82
N LEU A 31 -2.52 13.83 -12.54
CA LEU A 31 -1.84 12.53 -12.57
C LEU A 31 -1.13 12.18 -11.25
N GLY A 32 -0.69 13.18 -10.49
CA GLY A 32 -0.03 12.98 -9.19
C GLY A 32 -0.95 12.27 -8.18
N GLY A 33 -2.16 12.80 -7.99
CA GLY A 33 -3.15 12.22 -7.06
C GLY A 33 -3.65 10.85 -7.52
N ALA A 34 -3.84 10.66 -8.84
CA ALA A 34 -4.26 9.37 -9.39
C ALA A 34 -3.24 8.26 -9.12
N ARG A 35 -1.93 8.57 -9.25
CA ARG A 35 -0.85 7.61 -8.96
C ARG A 35 -0.78 7.25 -7.48
N ALA A 36 -0.95 8.22 -6.58
CA ALA A 36 -1.00 7.98 -5.14
C ALA A 36 -2.17 7.05 -4.76
N SER A 37 -3.36 7.33 -5.28
CA SER A 37 -4.56 6.49 -5.07
C SER A 37 -4.38 5.06 -5.59
N ALA A 38 -3.75 4.89 -6.76
CA ALA A 38 -3.45 3.56 -7.29
C ALA A 38 -2.48 2.77 -6.41
N ARG A 39 -1.46 3.43 -5.83
CA ARG A 39 -0.54 2.80 -4.88
C ARG A 39 -1.23 2.45 -3.56
N ASP A 40 -2.09 3.32 -3.04
CA ASP A 40 -2.89 3.02 -1.86
C ASP A 40 -3.82 1.82 -2.09
N GLY A 41 -4.48 1.74 -3.25
CA GLY A 41 -5.29 0.58 -3.63
C GLY A 41 -4.47 -0.72 -3.69
N ARG A 42 -3.21 -0.65 -4.16
CA ARG A 42 -2.30 -1.78 -4.15
C ARG A 42 -1.93 -2.21 -2.73
N ARG A 43 -1.57 -1.26 -1.85
CA ARG A 43 -1.28 -1.51 -0.42
C ARG A 43 -2.43 -2.23 0.27
N GLN A 44 -3.66 -1.77 0.04
CA GLN A 44 -4.85 -2.39 0.63
C GLN A 44 -5.07 -3.83 0.12
N ALA A 45 -4.84 -4.08 -1.17
CA ALA A 45 -4.96 -5.41 -1.76
C ALA A 45 -3.88 -6.37 -1.24
N ASP A 46 -2.64 -5.90 -1.10
CA ASP A 46 -1.52 -6.70 -0.59
C ASP A 46 -1.74 -7.08 0.88
N ILE A 47 -2.18 -6.13 1.72
CA ILE A 47 -2.52 -6.40 3.13
C ILE A 47 -3.65 -7.42 3.27
N ARG A 48 -4.68 -7.37 2.41
CA ARG A 48 -5.76 -8.38 2.41
C ARG A 48 -5.25 -9.77 2.02
N GLN A 49 -4.35 -9.86 1.04
CA GLN A 49 -3.74 -11.13 0.66
C GLN A 49 -2.88 -11.69 1.80
N ILE A 50 -2.13 -10.83 2.49
CA ILE A 50 -1.35 -11.20 3.68
C ILE A 50 -2.27 -11.75 4.76
N LEU A 51 -3.38 -11.07 5.06
CA LEU A 51 -4.39 -11.54 6.03
C LEU A 51 -4.87 -12.95 5.65
N SER A 52 -5.31 -13.16 4.41
CA SER A 52 -5.78 -14.49 3.97
C SER A 52 -4.70 -15.57 4.04
N ALA A 53 -3.44 -15.23 3.71
CA ALA A 53 -2.33 -16.17 3.80
C ALA A 53 -1.98 -16.53 5.25
N MET A 54 -2.08 -15.57 6.17
CA MET A 54 -1.90 -15.76 7.61
C MET A 54 -3.00 -16.66 8.18
N GLU A 55 -4.27 -16.40 7.88
CA GLU A 55 -5.39 -17.24 8.33
C GLU A 55 -5.24 -18.68 7.81
N LEU A 56 -4.86 -18.85 6.53
CA LEU A 56 -4.60 -20.18 5.98
C LEU A 56 -3.37 -20.87 6.63
N CYS A 57 -2.36 -20.10 7.03
CA CYS A 57 -1.19 -20.63 7.76
C CYS A 57 -1.60 -21.12 9.15
N TYR A 58 -2.55 -20.43 9.79
CA TYR A 58 -3.05 -20.76 11.10
C TYR A 58 -3.91 -22.03 11.11
N ASP A 59 -4.86 -22.12 10.18
CA ASP A 59 -5.81 -23.24 10.10
C ASP A 59 -5.17 -24.56 9.68
N ALA A 60 -4.02 -24.51 9.02
CA ALA A 60 -3.34 -25.69 8.52
C ALA A 60 -1.99 -25.93 9.21
N ALA A 61 -1.58 -27.19 9.34
CA ALA A 61 -0.19 -27.57 9.67
C ALA A 61 0.84 -27.13 8.59
N ASN A 62 0.39 -26.35 7.59
CA ASN A 62 1.14 -25.84 6.44
C ASN A 62 2.05 -24.66 6.77
N CYS A 63 2.01 -24.15 8.01
CA CYS A 63 2.94 -23.11 8.43
C CYS A 63 4.39 -23.63 8.52
N GLY A 64 4.61 -24.96 8.44
CA GLY A 64 5.91 -25.62 8.48
C GLY A 64 6.18 -26.24 9.85
N ALA A 65 6.88 -27.38 9.88
CA ALA A 65 7.21 -28.07 11.13
C ALA A 65 8.21 -27.22 11.95
N GLY A 66 7.71 -26.50 12.96
CA GLY A 66 8.47 -25.53 13.76
C GLY A 66 8.03 -24.06 13.58
N ALA A 67 6.95 -23.81 12.85
CA ALA A 67 6.42 -22.49 12.60
C ALA A 67 6.01 -21.78 13.88
N GLN A 68 6.55 -20.59 14.09
CA GLN A 68 5.88 -19.60 14.92
C GLN A 68 4.52 -19.37 14.24
N GLN A 69 3.42 -19.83 14.88
CA GLN A 69 2.06 -19.76 14.34
C GLN A 69 1.68 -18.33 13.91
N TYR A 70 2.39 -17.34 14.45
CA TYR A 70 2.40 -15.95 14.02
C TYR A 70 3.82 -15.42 14.07
N ILE A 71 4.14 -14.49 13.17
CA ILE A 71 5.50 -13.97 13.09
C ILE A 71 5.87 -13.25 14.38
N SER A 72 7.03 -13.62 14.95
CA SER A 72 7.58 -13.00 16.16
C SER A 72 8.45 -11.76 15.91
N THR A 73 8.67 -11.37 14.64
CA THR A 73 9.57 -10.25 14.32
C THR A 73 8.93 -8.93 14.72
N THR A 74 9.55 -8.25 15.68
CA THR A 74 9.17 -6.89 16.08
C THR A 74 9.65 -5.86 15.06
N GLY A 75 8.72 -5.16 14.42
CA GLY A 75 8.89 -3.75 14.02
C GLY A 75 9.82 -3.43 12.85
N GLY A 76 10.12 -4.37 11.95
CA GLY A 76 10.95 -4.11 10.77
C GLY A 76 10.15 -3.82 9.50
N ALA A 77 10.59 -2.82 8.72
CA ALA A 77 10.10 -2.61 7.37
C ALA A 77 10.41 -3.82 6.49
N ASN A 78 9.37 -4.41 5.88
CA ASN A 78 9.47 -5.64 5.08
C ASN A 78 10.16 -6.80 5.82
N ALA A 79 9.97 -6.91 7.14
CA ALA A 79 10.63 -7.91 7.98
C ALA A 79 10.36 -9.36 7.54
N ILE A 80 9.22 -9.61 6.89
CA ILE A 80 8.81 -10.93 6.43
C ILE A 80 8.86 -11.00 4.92
N THR A 81 9.49 -12.05 4.42
CA THR A 81 9.63 -12.33 2.99
C THR A 81 8.74 -13.47 2.52
N ALA A 82 8.20 -14.29 3.44
CA ALA A 82 7.32 -15.42 3.13
C ALA A 82 6.42 -15.78 4.32
N ILE A 83 5.27 -16.37 4.03
CA ILE A 83 4.30 -16.91 4.99
C ILE A 83 4.11 -18.38 4.65
N GLY A 84 4.82 -19.26 5.37
CA GLY A 84 4.74 -20.72 5.19
C GLY A 84 4.69 -21.13 3.71
N THR A 85 3.79 -22.05 3.39
CA THR A 85 3.46 -22.38 1.98
C THR A 85 2.32 -21.54 1.41
N SER A 86 1.60 -20.77 2.22
CA SER A 86 0.42 -20.01 1.79
C SER A 86 0.79 -18.73 1.03
N MET A 87 1.98 -18.16 1.27
CA MET A 87 2.55 -17.06 0.47
C MET A 87 4.08 -17.16 0.43
N PRO A 88 4.68 -17.76 -0.61
CA PRO A 88 6.13 -17.94 -0.70
C PRO A 88 6.90 -16.63 -0.92
N THR A 89 6.22 -15.55 -1.29
CA THR A 89 6.82 -14.22 -1.41
C THR A 89 5.82 -13.17 -0.97
N VAL A 90 6.13 -12.46 0.11
CA VAL A 90 5.36 -11.30 0.56
C VAL A 90 5.63 -10.13 -0.38
N PRO A 91 4.59 -9.46 -0.93
CA PRO A 91 4.76 -8.28 -1.75
C PRO A 91 5.50 -7.16 -1.00
N ALA A 92 6.33 -6.40 -1.72
CA ALA A 92 6.88 -5.16 -1.20
C ALA A 92 5.97 -3.98 -1.56
N ASP A 93 5.99 -2.93 -0.73
CA ASP A 93 5.28 -1.69 -1.02
C ASP A 93 5.68 -1.11 -2.40
N PRO A 94 4.75 -0.52 -3.19
CA PRO A 94 5.06 0.00 -4.52
C PRO A 94 6.15 1.07 -4.59
N THR A 95 6.35 1.87 -3.54
CA THR A 95 7.46 2.82 -3.46
C THR A 95 8.65 2.24 -2.73
N ASN A 96 8.42 1.21 -1.90
CA ASN A 96 9.38 0.56 -1.02
C ASN A 96 10.25 1.57 -0.25
N ALA A 97 9.66 2.72 0.08
CA ALA A 97 10.33 3.85 0.69
C ALA A 97 9.67 4.17 2.03
N SER A 98 10.48 4.49 3.04
CA SER A 98 9.95 5.00 4.31
C SER A 98 9.16 6.29 4.06
N PRO A 99 7.99 6.49 4.69
CA PRO A 99 7.34 5.67 5.73
C PRO A 99 6.25 4.71 5.20
N TYR A 100 6.23 4.40 3.88
CA TYR A 100 5.16 3.62 3.24
C TYR A 100 5.38 2.11 3.25
N GLN A 101 6.54 1.64 3.73
CA GLN A 101 6.87 0.22 3.79
C GLN A 101 5.94 -0.56 4.73
N TYR A 102 5.73 -1.84 4.42
CA TYR A 102 4.93 -2.72 5.26
C TYR A 102 5.65 -2.99 6.56
N THR A 103 5.00 -2.64 7.66
CA THR A 103 5.53 -2.79 9.01
C THR A 103 4.74 -3.84 9.74
N TRP A 104 5.47 -4.69 10.46
CA TRP A 104 4.93 -5.85 11.13
C TRP A 104 5.15 -5.72 12.63
N VAL A 105 4.11 -6.01 13.40
CA VAL A 105 4.17 -5.98 14.85
C VAL A 105 3.72 -7.34 15.37
N ALA A 106 4.61 -7.95 16.14
CA ALA A 106 4.43 -9.27 16.72
C ALA A 106 4.03 -9.19 18.20
N ASN A 107 3.16 -10.10 18.66
CA ASN A 107 2.84 -10.22 20.08
C ASN A 107 3.82 -11.23 20.69
N SER A 108 4.74 -10.78 21.53
CA SER A 108 5.72 -11.65 22.19
C SER A 108 5.32 -12.03 23.61
N THR A 109 4.13 -11.62 24.07
CA THR A 109 3.85 -11.56 25.52
C THR A 109 2.67 -12.39 26.03
N LEU A 110 1.91 -13.13 25.22
CA LEU A 110 0.75 -13.88 25.73
C LEU A 110 0.68 -15.34 25.25
N ASN A 111 0.63 -16.25 26.23
CA ASN A 111 0.23 -17.63 26.07
C ASN A 111 -1.26 -17.77 26.48
N PRO A 112 -2.18 -18.20 25.61
CA PRO A 112 -2.07 -18.48 24.19
C PRO A 112 -2.79 -17.39 23.39
N VAL A 113 -2.10 -16.34 22.91
CA VAL A 113 -2.76 -15.40 22.01
C VAL A 113 -1.84 -15.03 20.85
N ASN A 114 -2.32 -15.47 19.70
CA ASN A 114 -1.61 -15.75 18.49
C ASN A 114 -1.93 -14.57 17.55
N ASP A 115 -1.55 -13.37 18.01
CA ASP A 115 -1.91 -12.12 17.34
C ASP A 115 -0.78 -11.65 16.44
N TYR A 116 -1.13 -11.31 15.20
CA TYR A 116 -0.25 -10.60 14.29
C TYR A 116 -0.90 -9.29 13.89
N CYS A 117 -0.03 -8.36 13.52
CA CYS A 117 -0.48 -7.12 12.95
C CYS A 117 0.48 -6.64 11.88
N VAL A 118 -0.08 -6.28 10.74
CA VAL A 118 0.65 -5.68 9.62
C VAL A 118 -0.05 -4.39 9.25
N TYR A 119 0.72 -3.35 8.94
CA TYR A 119 0.14 -2.12 8.44
C TYR A 119 1.03 -1.44 7.41
N ALA A 120 0.40 -0.60 6.60
CA ALA A 120 1.03 0.31 5.67
C ALA A 120 0.49 1.71 5.90
N ARG A 121 1.34 2.72 5.78
CA ARG A 121 0.87 4.10 5.69
C ARG A 121 0.33 4.35 4.29
N LEU A 122 -0.80 5.03 4.22
CA LEU A 122 -1.39 5.49 2.97
C LEU A 122 -0.84 6.86 2.60
N GLU A 123 -0.77 7.14 1.30
CA GLU A 123 -0.42 8.47 0.79
C GLU A 123 -1.56 9.47 0.92
N LYS A 124 -2.80 8.96 0.89
CA LYS A 124 -3.96 9.72 1.34
C LYS A 124 -3.77 10.14 2.80
N ALA A 125 -3.76 11.44 3.04
CA ALA A 125 -3.74 12.00 4.39
C ALA A 125 -5.10 11.85 5.07
N SER A 126 -5.09 11.57 6.36
CA SER A 126 -6.32 11.69 7.16
C SER A 126 -6.68 13.17 7.33
N ALA A 127 -7.99 13.46 7.33
CA ALA A 127 -8.49 14.83 7.53
C ALA A 127 -8.19 15.39 8.92
N THR A 128 -7.98 14.52 9.92
CA THR A 128 -7.77 14.93 11.33
C THR A 128 -6.29 14.97 11.71
N SER A 129 -5.54 13.88 11.53
CA SER A 129 -4.11 13.83 11.93
C SER A 129 -3.10 14.03 10.81
N GLY A 130 -3.56 14.05 9.55
CA GLY A 130 -2.68 14.01 8.38
C GLY A 130 -2.07 12.64 8.08
N ASN A 131 -2.27 11.62 8.93
CA ASN A 131 -1.76 10.27 8.67
C ASN A 131 -2.84 9.22 8.77
N LEU A 132 -2.83 8.37 7.76
CA LEU A 132 -3.80 7.31 7.59
C LEU A 132 -3.00 6.04 7.39
N ILE A 133 -3.36 5.00 8.14
CA ILE A 133 -2.78 3.68 7.97
C ILE A 133 -3.88 2.70 7.57
N TYR A 134 -3.49 1.69 6.81
CA TYR A 134 -4.29 0.52 6.57
C TYR A 134 -3.63 -0.65 7.29
N GLN A 135 -4.37 -1.31 8.17
CA GLN A 135 -3.84 -2.41 8.97
C GLN A 135 -4.68 -3.68 8.79
N ALA A 136 -4.01 -4.82 8.92
CA ALA A 136 -4.65 -6.11 9.15
C ALA A 136 -4.16 -6.68 10.47
N ALA A 137 -5.06 -7.26 11.24
CA ALA A 137 -4.75 -7.96 12.47
C ALA A 137 -5.53 -9.29 12.54
N GLY A 138 -4.92 -10.32 13.12
CA GLY A 138 -5.63 -11.52 13.56
C GLY A 138 -5.69 -11.52 15.09
N PRO A 139 -6.87 -11.74 15.72
CA PRO A 139 -8.23 -11.82 15.16
C PRO A 139 -8.90 -10.43 15.10
N GLY A 140 -8.80 -9.71 13.98
CA GLY A 140 -9.39 -8.36 13.83
C GLY A 140 -9.74 -7.94 12.40
N GLY A 141 -9.32 -8.71 11.39
CA GLY A 141 -9.54 -8.38 9.99
C GLY A 141 -8.76 -7.16 9.55
N VAL A 142 -9.28 -6.43 8.56
CA VAL A 142 -8.64 -5.23 8.00
C VAL A 142 -9.40 -3.95 8.36
N ARG A 143 -8.68 -2.87 8.62
CA ARG A 143 -9.27 -1.55 8.91
C ARG A 143 -8.35 -0.40 8.53
N GLU A 144 -8.96 0.75 8.27
CA GLU A 144 -8.27 2.03 8.09
C GLU A 144 -8.30 2.80 9.42
N ARG A 145 -7.18 3.41 9.82
CA ARG A 145 -7.06 4.14 11.09
C ARG A 145 -6.34 5.47 10.89
N ASP A 146 -6.86 6.48 11.56
CA ASP A 146 -6.21 7.77 11.76
C ASP A 146 -5.17 7.66 12.90
N VAL A 147 -3.92 8.07 12.64
CA VAL A 147 -2.83 8.00 13.63
C VAL A 147 -2.00 9.28 13.70
N ALA A 148 -1.46 9.58 14.89
CA ALA A 148 -0.53 10.69 15.06
C ALA A 148 0.75 10.52 14.21
N SER A 149 1.42 11.62 13.86
CA SER A 149 2.61 11.59 13.00
C SER A 149 3.84 10.96 13.64
N THR A 150 3.86 10.89 14.98
CA THR A 150 4.89 10.27 15.82
C THR A 150 4.46 8.92 16.39
N PHE A 151 3.39 8.33 15.85
CA PHE A 151 2.83 7.08 16.39
C PHE A 151 3.79 5.90 16.19
N ALA A 152 4.31 5.38 17.31
CA ALA A 152 4.98 4.09 17.34
C ALA A 152 3.89 3.02 17.46
N PHE A 153 3.59 2.37 16.33
CA PHE A 153 2.52 1.40 16.25
C PHE A 153 2.85 0.16 17.08
N SER A 154 2.01 -0.15 18.07
CA SER A 154 2.18 -1.26 19.00
C SER A 154 1.08 -2.30 18.84
N ILE A 155 1.23 -3.50 19.39
CA ILE A 155 0.23 -4.55 19.22
C ILE A 155 -1.10 -4.26 19.94
N THR A 156 -1.09 -3.44 21.00
CA THR A 156 -2.33 -2.97 21.64
C THR A 156 -3.14 -2.08 20.71
N ASP A 157 -2.51 -1.57 19.65
CA ASP A 157 -3.17 -0.85 18.58
C ASP A 157 -3.71 -1.80 17.50
N CYS A 158 -3.67 -3.11 17.70
CA CYS A 158 -4.14 -4.10 16.72
C CYS A 158 -5.46 -4.76 17.11
N GLU A 159 -5.93 -4.55 18.33
CA GLU A 159 -7.29 -4.87 18.82
C GLU A 159 -8.32 -3.81 18.41
#